data_AF-X0V6D3-F1
#
_entry.id   AF-X0V6D3-F1
#
_cell.length_a   1.000
_cell.length_b   1.000
_cell.length_c   1.000
_cell.angle_alpha   90.00
_cell.angle_beta   90.00
_cell.angle_gamma   90.00
#
_symmetry.space_group_name_H-M   'P 1'
#
loop_
_entity.id
_entity.type
_entity.pdbx_description
1 polymer ?
#
loop_
_entity_poly.entity_id
_entity_poly.type
_entity_poly.pdbx_seq_one_letter_code
_entity_poly.pdbx_strand_id
1 'polypeptide(L)'
;MLRVPVTFPPEKYRGVLISGMCVPDLLGTQGSFVAYTTRDDIRSEHGSGTVVKVQLQGNTVQTHITGPENFLRKGQGSMRIPLRIVLDRDSESARISLDGQELTLLKGQYSDWTRISFRAGLGIKVAGICKFLLVEAKPHLVLYVTPIHIDPSTPALPVSHPFVYASYLSNLHGAFSTLGLAEDTWALSEGVIDEAAFLEQCYAFQEERERMFFNALDRTGEDVCVCVFDGTDRVQHMFWR
;
A
#
# COMPACT_ATOMS: atom_id res chain seq x y z
N MET A 1 -8.69 -16.25 13.26
CA MET A 1 -7.27 -16.28 12.84
C MET A 1 -6.93 -14.99 12.11
N LEU A 2 -5.87 -14.29 12.51
CA LEU A 2 -5.51 -13.01 11.92
C LEU A 2 -4.08 -13.07 11.40
N ARG A 3 -3.89 -12.85 10.10
CA ARG A 3 -2.58 -12.62 9.47
C ARG A 3 -1.57 -13.75 9.70
N VAL A 4 -2.05 -14.99 9.88
CA VAL A 4 -1.18 -16.18 9.97
C VAL A 4 -0.47 -16.36 8.62
N PRO A 5 0.85 -16.60 8.57
CA PRO A 5 1.58 -16.79 7.32
C PRO A 5 1.03 -17.92 6.46
N VAL A 6 1.19 -17.80 5.14
CA VAL A 6 0.85 -18.82 4.13
C VAL A 6 -0.64 -19.20 4.19
N THR A 7 -1.51 -18.18 4.27
CA THR A 7 -2.97 -18.35 4.32
C THR A 7 -3.69 -17.64 3.19
N PHE A 8 -3.01 -17.38 2.06
CA PHE A 8 -3.62 -16.88 0.83
C PHE A 8 -3.56 -17.91 -0.30
N PRO A 9 -4.69 -18.25 -0.94
CA PRO A 9 -6.06 -17.84 -0.58
C PRO A 9 -6.48 -18.43 0.79
N PRO A 10 -7.44 -17.79 1.48
CA PRO A 10 -7.89 -18.20 2.80
C PRO A 10 -8.61 -19.54 2.75
N GLU A 11 -8.25 -20.44 3.68
CA GLU A 11 -8.94 -21.72 3.82
C GLU A 11 -10.34 -21.54 4.41
N LYS A 12 -11.26 -22.39 3.96
CA LYS A 12 -12.62 -22.44 4.49
C LYS A 12 -12.65 -23.29 5.75
N TYR A 13 -13.10 -22.72 6.86
CA TYR A 13 -13.34 -23.44 8.10
C TYR A 13 -14.48 -22.78 8.90
N ARG A 14 -14.81 -23.37 10.05
CA ARG A 14 -15.80 -22.81 10.98
C ARG A 14 -15.16 -21.73 11.84
N GLY A 15 -15.06 -20.53 11.29
CA GLY A 15 -14.49 -19.37 11.95
C GLY A 15 -14.23 -18.23 10.98
N VAL A 16 -13.42 -17.25 11.41
CA VAL A 16 -13.05 -16.07 10.62
C VAL A 16 -11.55 -15.95 10.44
N LEU A 17 -11.10 -15.65 9.23
CA LEU A 17 -9.70 -15.55 8.85
C LEU A 17 -9.47 -14.35 7.95
N ILE A 18 -8.45 -13.54 8.26
CA ILE A 18 -7.84 -12.59 7.32
C ILE A 18 -6.46 -13.14 6.94
N SER A 19 -6.20 -13.25 5.64
CA SER A 19 -4.97 -13.83 5.10
C SER A 19 -3.74 -13.01 5.50
N GLY A 20 -2.63 -13.71 5.76
CA GLY A 20 -1.31 -13.14 6.05
C GLY A 20 -0.41 -13.13 4.82
N MET A 21 0.78 -13.73 4.96
CA MET A 21 1.77 -13.83 3.89
C MET A 21 1.19 -14.44 2.60
N CYS A 22 1.78 -14.09 1.45
CA CYS A 22 1.40 -14.48 0.08
C CYS A 22 0.20 -13.73 -0.53
N VAL A 23 -0.54 -12.90 0.24
CA VAL A 23 -1.51 -11.98 -0.37
C VAL A 23 -0.75 -11.02 -1.30
N PRO A 24 -1.07 -10.97 -2.60
CA PRO A 24 -0.41 -10.06 -3.53
C PRO A 24 -0.92 -8.63 -3.38
N ASP A 25 -0.23 -7.68 -3.99
CA ASP A 25 -0.79 -6.36 -4.24
C ASP A 25 -1.84 -6.41 -5.36
N LEU A 26 -2.49 -5.27 -5.62
CA LEU A 26 -3.52 -5.16 -6.64
C LEU A 26 -3.00 -5.39 -8.07
N LEU A 27 -1.68 -5.28 -8.29
CA LEU A 27 -1.02 -5.56 -9.56
C LEU A 27 -0.69 -7.05 -9.71
N GLY A 28 -0.85 -7.86 -8.66
CA GLY A 28 -0.52 -9.28 -8.63
C GLY A 28 0.94 -9.56 -8.24
N THR A 29 1.70 -8.56 -7.81
CA THR A 29 3.09 -8.73 -7.36
C THR A 29 3.16 -9.03 -5.85
N GLN A 30 4.36 -9.25 -5.32
CA GLN A 30 4.61 -9.43 -3.89
C GLN A 30 4.97 -8.13 -3.17
N GLY A 31 4.34 -7.02 -3.58
CA GLY A 31 4.49 -5.71 -2.94
C GLY A 31 5.39 -4.78 -3.73
N SER A 32 4.94 -4.36 -4.92
CA SER A 32 5.71 -3.45 -5.76
C SER A 32 5.35 -1.99 -5.52
N PHE A 33 6.31 -1.23 -5.01
CA PHE A 33 6.17 0.20 -4.80
C PHE A 33 6.28 1.01 -6.08
N VAL A 34 5.93 2.29 -5.99
CA VAL A 34 6.18 3.26 -7.05
C VAL A 34 6.89 4.48 -6.48
N ALA A 35 7.97 4.91 -7.13
CA ALA A 35 8.66 6.15 -6.82
C ALA A 35 8.58 7.10 -8.01
N TYR A 36 8.06 8.31 -7.82
CA TYR A 36 8.10 9.37 -8.81
C TYR A 36 9.24 10.32 -8.48
N THR A 37 10.16 10.52 -9.41
CA THR A 37 11.35 11.34 -9.12
C THR A 37 11.86 12.17 -10.29
N THR A 38 12.41 13.34 -9.97
CA THR A 38 13.22 14.15 -10.88
C THR A 38 14.72 13.94 -10.69
N ARG A 39 15.15 13.07 -9.77
CA ARG A 39 16.55 12.68 -9.67
C ARG A 39 16.90 11.70 -10.77
N ASP A 40 18.17 11.65 -11.18
CA ASP A 40 18.67 10.69 -12.19
C ASP A 40 19.27 9.42 -11.57
N ASP A 41 19.73 9.49 -10.32
CA ASP A 41 20.43 8.44 -9.57
C ASP A 41 19.50 7.34 -9.01
N ILE A 42 18.24 7.65 -8.67
CA ILE A 42 17.28 6.64 -8.19
C ILE A 42 16.82 5.72 -9.34
N ARG A 43 17.01 4.41 -9.19
CA ARG A 43 16.59 3.38 -10.16
C ARG A 43 16.08 2.15 -9.40
N SER A 44 15.12 1.43 -9.99
CA SER A 44 14.76 0.09 -9.51
C SER A 44 15.66 -0.90 -10.21
N GLU A 45 16.47 -1.64 -9.45
CA GLU A 45 17.44 -2.58 -10.01
C GLU A 45 16.90 -4.02 -10.01
N HIS A 46 16.00 -4.35 -9.09
CA HIS A 46 15.57 -5.73 -8.87
C HIS A 46 14.16 -6.03 -9.39
N GLY A 47 13.51 -5.06 -10.04
CA GLY A 47 12.12 -5.19 -10.54
C GLY A 47 11.08 -5.34 -9.43
N SER A 48 11.49 -5.11 -8.17
CA SER A 48 10.64 -5.14 -6.98
C SER A 48 9.81 -3.88 -6.81
N GLY A 49 10.12 -2.80 -7.53
CA GLY A 49 9.33 -1.58 -7.59
C GLY A 49 9.40 -0.90 -8.95
N THR A 50 8.72 0.22 -9.13
CA THR A 50 8.76 1.03 -10.35
C THR A 50 9.23 2.45 -10.04
N VAL A 51 10.34 2.86 -10.66
CA VAL A 51 10.80 4.25 -10.60
C VAL A 51 10.36 4.98 -11.87
N VAL A 52 9.49 5.97 -11.71
CA VAL A 52 8.96 6.82 -12.78
C VAL A 52 9.73 8.14 -12.78
N LYS A 53 10.57 8.35 -13.79
CA LYS A 53 11.18 9.67 -14.02
C LYS A 53 10.12 10.67 -14.45
N VAL A 54 10.00 11.77 -13.74
CA VAL A 54 9.06 12.85 -14.03
C VAL A 54 9.78 14.16 -14.28
N GLN A 55 9.13 15.07 -14.98
CA GLN A 55 9.64 16.41 -15.25
C GLN A 55 8.76 17.45 -14.55
N LEU A 56 9.40 18.44 -13.93
CA LEU A 56 8.72 19.57 -13.33
C LEU A 56 8.40 20.63 -14.40
N GLN A 57 7.14 21.03 -14.47
CA GLN A 57 6.69 22.23 -15.18
C GLN A 57 6.40 23.30 -14.13
N GLY A 58 7.41 24.15 -13.87
CA GLY A 58 7.42 25.03 -12.70
C GLY A 58 7.45 24.22 -11.41
N ASN A 59 6.36 24.25 -10.64
CA ASN A 59 6.18 23.45 -9.42
C ASN A 59 5.20 22.28 -9.60
N THR A 60 4.73 22.02 -10.83
CA THR A 60 3.74 20.97 -11.10
C THR A 60 4.37 19.78 -11.82
N VAL A 61 3.98 18.58 -11.43
CA VAL A 61 4.16 17.33 -12.19
C VAL A 61 2.80 16.79 -12.58
N GLN A 62 2.68 16.36 -13.83
CA GLN A 62 1.55 15.57 -14.32
C GLN A 62 2.05 14.18 -14.70
N THR A 63 1.47 13.16 -14.08
CA THR A 63 1.81 11.76 -14.29
C THR A 63 0.57 10.89 -14.05
N HIS A 64 0.76 9.59 -13.81
CA HIS A 64 -0.32 8.66 -13.50
C HIS A 64 0.16 7.55 -12.56
N ILE A 65 -0.79 6.98 -11.82
CA ILE A 65 -0.62 5.70 -11.13
C ILE A 65 -1.06 4.59 -12.07
N THR A 66 -0.21 3.59 -12.23
CA THR A 66 -0.50 2.37 -13.01
C THR A 66 -1.20 1.36 -12.11
N GLY A 67 -2.32 0.83 -12.60
CA GLY A 67 -3.11 -0.21 -11.95
C GLY A 67 -3.02 -1.55 -12.70
N PRO A 68 -3.88 -2.52 -12.32
CA PRO A 68 -3.87 -3.83 -12.94
C PRO A 68 -4.27 -3.79 -14.43
N GLU A 69 -3.94 -4.87 -15.13
CA GLU A 69 -4.36 -5.06 -16.53
C GLU A 69 -5.89 -5.03 -16.68
N ASN A 70 -6.35 -4.42 -17.77
CA ASN A 70 -7.76 -4.43 -18.10
C ASN A 70 -8.14 -5.72 -18.87
N PHE A 71 -8.47 -6.78 -18.16
CA PHE A 71 -8.90 -8.05 -18.77
C PHE A 71 -10.22 -7.97 -19.55
N LEU A 72 -11.04 -6.94 -19.31
CA LEU A 72 -12.30 -6.72 -20.04
C LEU A 72 -12.10 -6.12 -21.43
N ARG A 73 -10.93 -5.53 -21.69
CA ARG A 73 -10.58 -4.90 -22.97
C ARG A 73 -9.21 -5.37 -23.43
N LYS A 74 -9.19 -6.51 -24.13
CA LYS A 74 -7.97 -7.05 -24.76
C LYS A 74 -7.24 -5.96 -25.54
N GLY A 75 -5.96 -5.76 -25.23
CA GLY A 75 -5.09 -4.80 -25.92
C GLY A 75 -5.04 -3.39 -25.35
N GLN A 76 -5.79 -3.04 -24.29
CA GLN A 76 -5.70 -1.70 -23.67
C GLN A 76 -4.59 -1.55 -22.60
N GLY A 77 -3.89 -2.64 -22.24
CA GLY A 77 -2.83 -2.62 -21.24
C GLY A 77 -3.32 -2.34 -19.81
N SER A 78 -2.42 -1.87 -18.96
CA SER A 78 -2.70 -1.50 -17.57
C SER A 78 -3.62 -0.29 -17.46
N MET A 79 -4.58 -0.35 -16.54
CA MET A 79 -5.41 0.81 -16.19
C MET A 79 -4.57 1.91 -15.55
N ARG A 80 -5.01 3.17 -15.65
CA ARG A 80 -4.27 4.32 -15.14
C ARG A 80 -5.19 5.32 -14.44
N ILE A 81 -4.68 5.95 -13.39
CA ILE A 81 -5.34 7.07 -12.70
C ILE A 81 -4.43 8.29 -12.86
N PRO A 82 -4.91 9.41 -13.43
CA PRO A 82 -4.14 10.65 -13.50
C PRO A 82 -3.72 11.11 -12.09
N LEU A 83 -2.45 11.46 -11.96
CA LEU A 83 -1.86 11.98 -10.72
C LEU A 83 -1.24 13.35 -11.03
N ARG A 84 -1.70 14.37 -10.32
CA ARG A 84 -1.10 15.70 -10.34
C ARG A 84 -0.42 15.96 -9.01
N ILE A 85 0.81 16.45 -9.06
CA ILE A 85 1.60 16.79 -7.86
C ILE A 85 1.98 18.26 -7.99
N VAL A 86 1.72 19.06 -6.96
CA VAL A 86 2.13 20.47 -6.88
C VAL A 86 3.02 20.65 -5.67
N LEU A 87 4.28 21.00 -5.91
CA LEU A 87 5.27 21.23 -4.85
C LEU A 87 5.15 22.63 -4.27
N ASP A 88 5.31 22.71 -2.96
CA ASP A 88 5.67 23.92 -2.24
C ASP A 88 7.06 23.72 -1.63
N ARG A 89 8.04 24.40 -2.21
CA ARG A 89 9.46 24.27 -1.84
C ARG A 89 9.79 25.04 -0.55
N ASP A 90 8.98 26.03 -0.21
CA ASP A 90 9.21 26.86 0.98
C ASP A 90 8.79 26.08 2.22
N SER A 91 7.62 25.42 2.17
CA SER A 91 7.12 24.57 3.26
C SER A 91 7.57 23.11 3.18
N GLU A 92 8.36 22.72 2.18
CA GLU A 92 8.73 21.32 1.89
C GLU A 92 7.51 20.38 1.91
N SER A 93 6.47 20.78 1.21
CA SER A 93 5.21 20.05 1.11
C SER A 93 4.80 19.82 -0.34
N ALA A 94 3.83 18.95 -0.54
CA ALA A 94 3.24 18.71 -1.85
C ALA A 94 1.72 18.51 -1.75
N ARG A 95 0.97 19.10 -2.67
CA ARG A 95 -0.43 18.76 -2.88
C ARG A 95 -0.55 17.74 -3.99
N ILE A 96 -1.16 16.60 -3.72
CA ILE A 96 -1.47 15.58 -4.71
C ILE A 96 -2.97 15.59 -5.03
N SER A 97 -3.30 15.49 -6.32
CA SER A 97 -4.68 15.35 -6.79
C SER A 97 -4.80 14.07 -7.62
N LEU A 98 -5.66 13.14 -7.20
CA LEU A 98 -5.89 11.85 -7.86
C LEU A 98 -7.29 11.31 -7.56
N ASP A 99 -7.90 10.62 -8.51
CA ASP A 99 -9.24 10.00 -8.36
C ASP A 99 -10.31 10.91 -7.71
N GLY A 100 -10.29 12.21 -8.02
CA GLY A 100 -11.22 13.21 -7.47
C GLY A 100 -10.93 13.65 -6.03
N GLN A 101 -9.82 13.20 -5.43
CA GLN A 101 -9.36 13.55 -4.09
C GLN A 101 -8.17 14.51 -4.17
N GLU A 102 -8.00 15.34 -3.14
CA GLU A 102 -6.79 16.13 -2.91
C GLU A 102 -6.21 15.82 -1.53
N LEU A 103 -4.90 15.62 -1.47
CA LEU A 103 -4.16 15.40 -0.22
C LEU A 103 -2.99 16.37 -0.15
N THR A 104 -2.65 16.79 1.07
CA THR A 104 -1.44 17.57 1.34
C THR A 104 -0.46 16.67 2.08
N LEU A 105 0.76 16.57 1.55
CA LEU A 105 1.85 15.77 2.09
C LEU A 105 2.90 16.70 2.67
N LEU A 106 3.34 16.42 3.89
CA LEU A 106 4.54 17.00 4.46
C LEU A 106 5.72 16.07 4.21
N LYS A 107 6.90 16.64 3.97
CA LYS A 107 8.11 15.84 3.81
C LYS A 107 8.33 14.93 5.02
N GLY A 108 8.62 13.66 4.76
CA GLY A 108 8.93 12.66 5.77
C GLY A 108 7.71 12.17 6.56
N GLN A 109 6.49 12.49 6.15
CA GLN A 109 5.26 12.00 6.79
C GLN A 109 4.42 11.21 5.80
N TYR A 110 3.98 10.01 6.20
CA TYR A 110 3.03 9.25 5.41
C TYR A 110 1.65 9.91 5.41
N SER A 111 0.96 9.82 4.28
CA SER A 111 -0.49 10.07 4.22
C SER A 111 -1.26 8.98 4.96
N ASP A 112 -2.51 9.28 5.30
CA ASP A 112 -3.51 8.24 5.58
C ASP A 112 -3.71 7.32 4.36
N TRP A 113 -4.39 6.20 4.58
CA TRP A 113 -4.82 5.31 3.50
C TRP A 113 -5.69 6.07 2.49
N THR A 114 -5.19 6.15 1.26
CA THR A 114 -5.92 6.76 0.14
C THR A 114 -6.53 5.67 -0.72
N ARG A 115 -7.86 5.67 -0.83
CA ARG A 115 -8.56 4.75 -1.73
C ARG A 115 -8.45 5.23 -3.16
N ILE A 116 -8.12 4.32 -4.08
CA ILE A 116 -8.03 4.58 -5.52
C ILE A 116 -8.83 3.55 -6.31
N SER A 117 -9.54 4.00 -7.35
CA SER A 117 -10.45 3.16 -8.14
C SER A 117 -10.09 3.12 -9.63
N PHE A 118 -9.58 1.97 -10.09
CA PHE A 118 -9.29 1.74 -11.51
C PHE A 118 -10.56 1.34 -12.26
N ARG A 119 -10.89 2.07 -13.33
CA ARG A 119 -12.12 1.85 -14.12
C ARG A 119 -11.83 0.90 -15.28
N ALA A 120 -12.35 -0.32 -15.21
CA ALA A 120 -12.17 -1.33 -16.27
C ALA A 120 -13.15 -1.14 -17.45
N GLY A 121 -14.21 -0.36 -17.25
CA GLY A 121 -15.27 -0.09 -18.23
C GLY A 121 -16.62 -0.67 -17.81
N LEU A 122 -17.72 -0.25 -18.46
CA LEU A 122 -19.09 -0.72 -18.17
C LEU A 122 -19.49 -0.65 -16.68
N GLY A 123 -19.02 0.37 -15.95
CA GLY A 123 -19.29 0.53 -14.51
C GLY A 123 -18.44 -0.35 -13.58
N ILE A 124 -17.65 -1.28 -14.13
CA ILE A 124 -16.76 -2.15 -13.34
C ILE A 124 -15.53 -1.37 -12.88
N LYS A 125 -15.24 -1.47 -11.58
CA LYS A 125 -14.10 -0.84 -10.92
C LYS A 125 -13.33 -1.86 -10.11
N VAL A 126 -12.01 -1.71 -10.08
CA VAL A 126 -11.11 -2.44 -9.21
C VAL A 126 -10.53 -1.44 -8.23
N ALA A 127 -10.77 -1.63 -6.93
CA ALA A 127 -10.37 -0.70 -5.89
C ALA A 127 -9.13 -1.19 -5.15
N GLY A 128 -8.24 -0.26 -4.80
CA GLY A 128 -7.11 -0.48 -3.93
C GLY A 128 -6.93 0.67 -2.95
N ILE A 129 -6.01 0.50 -2.02
CA ILE A 129 -5.56 1.54 -1.10
C ILE A 129 -4.04 1.64 -1.15
N CYS A 130 -3.51 2.85 -1.03
CA CYS A 130 -2.07 3.08 -0.88
C CYS A 130 -1.81 4.27 0.05
N LYS A 131 -0.57 4.38 0.53
CA LYS A 131 -0.09 5.58 1.23
C LYS A 131 0.96 6.29 0.38
N PHE A 132 1.06 7.59 0.55
CA PHE A 132 2.03 8.46 -0.10
C PHE A 132 3.02 8.98 0.92
N LEU A 133 4.29 9.10 0.54
CA LEU A 133 5.34 9.74 1.34
C LEU A 133 6.12 10.70 0.44
N LEU A 134 6.13 11.97 0.80
CA LEU A 134 7.02 12.95 0.19
C LEU A 134 8.40 12.79 0.83
N VAL A 135 9.33 12.15 0.12
CA VAL A 135 10.70 11.92 0.61
C VAL A 135 11.55 13.18 0.40
N GLU A 136 11.39 13.82 -0.76
CA GLU A 136 12.11 15.05 -1.10
C GLU A 136 11.22 16.03 -1.87
N ALA A 137 11.27 17.30 -1.45
CA ALA A 137 10.57 18.42 -2.11
C ALA A 137 11.54 19.40 -2.82
N LYS A 138 12.84 19.37 -2.47
CA LYS A 138 13.90 20.20 -3.05
C LYS A 138 15.30 19.59 -2.81
N PRO A 139 16.27 19.78 -3.73
CA PRO A 139 16.10 20.38 -5.05
C PRO A 139 15.34 19.48 -6.05
N HIS A 140 15.21 18.20 -5.74
CA HIS A 140 14.47 17.23 -6.55
C HIS A 140 13.13 16.87 -5.89
N LEU A 141 12.23 16.32 -6.71
CA LEU A 141 11.06 15.60 -6.23
C LEU A 141 11.44 14.14 -6.02
N VAL A 142 11.08 13.59 -4.86
CA VAL A 142 10.98 12.15 -4.64
C VAL A 142 9.67 11.90 -3.89
N LEU A 143 8.71 11.30 -4.57
CA LEU A 143 7.44 10.87 -4.00
C LEU A 143 7.39 9.34 -4.03
N TYR A 144 7.33 8.74 -2.86
CA TYR A 144 7.12 7.31 -2.69
C TYR A 144 5.62 7.01 -2.56
N VAL A 145 5.19 5.90 -3.16
CA VAL A 145 3.85 5.32 -3.01
C VAL A 145 4.05 3.86 -2.61
N THR A 146 3.38 3.45 -1.54
CA THR A 146 3.36 2.03 -1.14
C THR A 146 2.85 1.17 -2.30
N PRO A 147 3.10 -0.15 -2.27
CA PRO A 147 2.34 -1.06 -3.10
C PRO A 147 0.83 -0.79 -2.98
N ILE A 148 0.07 -1.06 -4.04
CA ILE A 148 -1.37 -0.85 -4.01
C ILE A 148 -2.00 -2.05 -3.33
N HIS A 149 -2.42 -1.91 -2.07
CA HIS A 149 -3.10 -2.97 -1.35
C HIS A 149 -4.51 -3.17 -1.93
N ILE A 150 -5.03 -4.39 -1.82
CA ILE A 150 -6.41 -4.69 -2.17
C ILE A 150 -7.30 -3.94 -1.17
N ASP A 151 -8.31 -3.22 -1.64
CA ASP A 151 -9.18 -2.49 -0.73
C ASP A 151 -9.99 -3.46 0.16
N PRO A 152 -9.80 -3.46 1.49
CA PRO A 152 -10.46 -4.44 2.35
C PRO A 152 -11.97 -4.25 2.46
N SER A 153 -12.50 -3.06 2.16
CA SER A 153 -13.95 -2.81 2.18
C SER A 153 -14.68 -3.42 0.98
N THR A 154 -14.02 -3.48 -0.17
CA THR A 154 -14.54 -4.07 -1.42
C THR A 154 -13.43 -4.86 -2.14
N PRO A 155 -13.00 -5.99 -1.57
CA PRO A 155 -11.77 -6.64 -2.02
C PRO A 155 -11.93 -7.29 -3.39
N ALA A 156 -10.96 -7.07 -4.26
CA ALA A 156 -10.92 -7.64 -5.62
C ALA A 156 -10.54 -9.13 -5.63
N LEU A 157 -9.93 -9.62 -4.55
CA LEU A 157 -9.50 -11.01 -4.34
C LEU A 157 -9.96 -11.50 -2.96
N PRO A 158 -10.12 -12.82 -2.74
CA PRO A 158 -10.51 -13.34 -1.44
C PRO A 158 -9.36 -13.22 -0.44
N VAL A 159 -9.24 -12.07 0.22
CA VAL A 159 -8.23 -11.83 1.28
C VAL A 159 -8.70 -12.31 2.65
N SER A 160 -9.95 -12.79 2.77
CA SER A 160 -10.53 -13.27 4.02
C SER A 160 -11.53 -14.42 3.83
N HIS A 161 -11.75 -15.19 4.88
CA HIS A 161 -12.84 -16.17 5.00
C HIS A 161 -13.65 -15.90 6.29
N PRO A 162 -14.99 -15.82 6.23
CA PRO A 162 -15.78 -15.61 5.03
C PRO A 162 -15.34 -14.36 4.27
N PHE A 163 -15.63 -14.29 2.97
CA PHE A 163 -15.21 -13.17 2.10
C PHE A 163 -15.54 -11.78 2.66
N VAL A 164 -16.67 -11.66 3.36
CA VAL A 164 -17.16 -10.41 3.96
C VAL A 164 -16.40 -9.97 5.22
N TYR A 165 -15.52 -10.82 5.76
CA TYR A 165 -14.83 -10.53 7.02
C TYR A 165 -13.83 -9.37 6.89
N ALA A 166 -13.16 -9.24 5.75
CA ALA A 166 -12.31 -8.08 5.45
C ALA A 166 -13.12 -6.77 5.48
N SER A 167 -14.31 -6.75 4.86
CA SER A 167 -15.20 -5.59 4.86
C SER A 167 -15.70 -5.27 6.27
N TYR A 168 -16.01 -6.29 7.07
CA TYR A 168 -16.37 -6.13 8.49
C TYR A 168 -15.25 -5.44 9.28
N LEU A 169 -14.00 -5.92 9.18
CA LEU A 169 -12.85 -5.31 9.86
C LEU A 169 -12.61 -3.88 9.36
N SER A 170 -12.77 -3.66 8.05
CA SER A 170 -12.58 -2.34 7.44
C SER A 170 -13.58 -1.31 7.95
N ASN A 171 -14.84 -1.71 8.12
CA ASN A 171 -15.87 -0.84 8.70
C ASN A 171 -15.63 -0.54 10.19
N LEU A 172 -14.96 -1.45 10.91
CA LEU A 172 -14.72 -1.31 12.35
C LEU A 172 -13.47 -0.49 12.67
N HIS A 173 -12.41 -0.64 11.86
CA HIS A 173 -11.09 -0.09 12.15
C HIS A 173 -10.58 0.91 11.09
N GLY A 174 -11.34 1.11 10.02
CA GLY A 174 -10.89 1.85 8.84
C GLY A 174 -10.13 0.95 7.85
N ALA A 175 -9.61 1.56 6.79
CA ALA A 175 -8.76 0.84 5.83
C ALA A 175 -7.49 0.32 6.50
N PHE A 176 -6.99 -0.83 6.04
CA PHE A 176 -5.84 -1.51 6.62
C PHE A 176 -5.06 -2.30 5.56
N SER A 177 -3.79 -2.55 5.83
CA SER A 177 -2.93 -3.31 4.93
C SER A 177 -3.40 -4.74 4.71
N THR A 178 -3.75 -5.10 3.46
CA THR A 178 -4.07 -6.49 3.09
C THR A 178 -2.86 -7.28 2.59
N LEU A 179 -1.81 -6.60 2.15
CA LEU A 179 -0.63 -7.18 1.50
C LEU A 179 0.09 -8.16 2.45
N GLY A 180 0.63 -9.26 1.92
CA GLY A 180 1.26 -10.29 2.74
C GLY A 180 2.58 -9.85 3.38
N LEU A 181 3.35 -9.04 2.66
CA LEU A 181 4.56 -8.36 3.13
C LEU A 181 4.35 -6.87 2.91
N ALA A 182 3.93 -6.17 3.96
CA ALA A 182 3.46 -4.79 3.85
C ALA A 182 4.61 -3.79 3.95
N GLU A 183 5.57 -4.09 4.83
CA GLU A 183 6.77 -3.30 5.09
C GLU A 183 7.72 -3.41 3.90
N ASP A 184 8.05 -2.27 3.28
CA ASP A 184 8.71 -2.25 1.99
C ASP A 184 10.24 -2.31 2.10
N THR A 185 10.73 -3.54 2.26
CA THR A 185 12.17 -3.83 2.38
C THR A 185 12.95 -3.50 1.12
N TRP A 186 12.29 -3.49 -0.05
CA TRP A 186 12.91 -3.15 -1.32
C TRP A 186 13.09 -1.65 -1.47
N ALA A 187 12.07 -0.85 -1.16
CA ALA A 187 12.20 0.61 -1.17
C ALA A 187 13.30 1.10 -0.23
N LEU A 188 13.48 0.45 0.93
CA LEU A 188 14.60 0.73 1.82
C LEU A 188 15.95 0.29 1.20
N SER A 189 16.03 -0.93 0.68
CA SER A 189 17.28 -1.46 0.09
C SER A 189 17.74 -0.68 -1.14
N GLU A 190 16.80 -0.17 -1.93
CA GLU A 190 17.06 0.63 -3.12
C GLU A 190 17.20 2.14 -2.82
N GLY A 191 17.16 2.54 -1.53
CA GLY A 191 17.36 3.92 -1.09
C GLY A 191 16.25 4.89 -1.51
N VAL A 192 15.06 4.38 -1.81
CA VAL A 192 13.88 5.19 -2.15
C VAL A 192 13.27 5.81 -0.91
N ILE A 193 13.24 5.06 0.20
CA ILE A 193 12.88 5.53 1.54
C ILE A 193 14.05 5.32 2.49
N ASP A 194 14.10 6.11 3.55
CA ASP A 194 15.11 5.97 4.60
C ASP A 194 14.65 5.01 5.71
N GLU A 195 15.56 4.74 6.65
CA GLU A 195 15.31 3.88 7.80
C GLU A 195 14.17 4.38 8.69
N ALA A 196 14.02 5.70 8.84
CA ALA A 196 12.97 6.29 9.66
C ALA A 196 11.58 6.03 9.04
N ALA A 197 11.44 6.27 7.73
CA ALA A 197 10.23 5.98 6.98
C ALA A 197 9.89 4.48 7.01
N PHE A 198 10.88 3.60 6.87
CA PHE A 198 10.66 2.16 6.97
C PHE A 198 10.21 1.74 8.37
N LEU A 199 10.82 2.27 9.44
CA LEU A 199 10.39 2.00 10.81
C LEU A 199 8.97 2.49 11.07
N GLU A 200 8.61 3.67 10.55
CA GLU A 200 7.23 4.19 10.63
C GLU A 200 6.23 3.21 9.98
N GLN A 201 6.55 2.63 8.82
CA GLN A 201 5.72 1.58 8.20
C GLN A 201 5.55 0.36 9.12
N CYS A 202 6.66 -0.16 9.65
CA CYS A 202 6.64 -1.33 10.55
C CYS A 202 5.71 -1.09 11.74
N TYR A 203 5.86 0.05 12.42
CA TYR A 203 5.05 0.37 13.58
C TYR A 203 3.58 0.64 13.22
N ALA A 204 3.31 1.36 12.12
CA ALA A 204 1.95 1.63 11.69
C ALA A 204 1.18 0.34 11.35
N PHE A 205 1.81 -0.60 10.63
CA PHE A 205 1.17 -1.88 10.29
C PHE A 205 1.07 -2.83 11.48
N GLN A 206 2.00 -2.75 12.43
CA GLN A 206 1.86 -3.42 13.72
C GLN A 206 0.66 -2.88 14.50
N GLU A 207 0.48 -1.56 14.58
CA GLU A 207 -0.65 -0.93 15.29
C GLU A 207 -2.01 -1.30 14.65
N GLU A 208 -2.10 -1.31 13.31
CA GLU A 208 -3.29 -1.83 12.60
C GLU A 208 -3.61 -3.27 13.03
N ARG A 209 -2.58 -4.12 13.13
CA ARG A 209 -2.73 -5.52 13.50
C ARG A 209 -3.09 -5.72 14.96
N GLU A 210 -2.50 -4.95 15.87
CA GLU A 210 -2.80 -4.96 17.29
C GLU A 210 -4.25 -4.57 17.53
N ARG A 211 -4.73 -3.50 16.87
CA ARG A 211 -6.15 -3.09 16.95
C ARG A 211 -7.11 -4.21 16.57
N MET A 212 -6.83 -4.92 15.47
CA MET A 212 -7.64 -6.07 15.05
C MET A 212 -7.55 -7.23 16.03
N PHE A 213 -6.33 -7.51 16.52
CA PHE A 213 -6.09 -8.62 17.43
C PHE A 213 -6.81 -8.42 18.76
N PHE A 214 -6.64 -7.27 19.41
CA PHE A 214 -7.32 -7.00 20.68
C PHE A 214 -8.84 -6.96 20.50
N ASN A 215 -9.34 -6.40 19.39
CA ASN A 215 -10.77 -6.48 19.09
C ASN A 215 -11.28 -7.93 18.93
N ALA A 216 -10.54 -8.77 18.23
CA ALA A 216 -10.90 -10.17 18.05
C ALA A 216 -10.78 -10.94 19.38
N LEU A 217 -9.75 -10.66 20.17
CA LEU A 217 -9.51 -11.29 21.47
C LEU A 217 -10.67 -11.01 22.44
N ASP A 218 -11.10 -9.76 22.56
CA ASP A 218 -12.23 -9.37 23.44
C ASP A 218 -13.56 -10.02 23.04
N ARG A 219 -13.69 -10.42 21.77
CA ARG A 219 -14.89 -11.06 21.20
C ARG A 219 -14.79 -12.57 21.14
N THR A 220 -13.61 -13.13 21.34
CA THR A 220 -13.39 -14.57 21.33
C THR A 220 -13.64 -15.08 22.76
N GLY A 221 -14.67 -15.92 22.92
CA GLY A 221 -14.98 -16.56 24.20
C GLY A 221 -14.01 -17.71 24.49
N GLU A 222 -14.53 -18.93 24.55
CA GLU A 222 -13.72 -20.14 24.78
C GLU A 222 -13.03 -20.67 23.52
N ASP A 223 -13.16 -19.95 22.39
CA ASP A 223 -12.54 -20.29 21.11
C ASP A 223 -11.08 -19.82 21.01
N VAL A 224 -10.42 -20.20 19.92
CA VAL A 224 -9.01 -19.87 19.67
C VAL A 224 -8.88 -18.59 18.84
N CYS A 225 -8.24 -17.56 19.41
CA CYS A 225 -7.81 -16.36 18.70
C CYS A 225 -6.29 -16.41 18.48
N VAL A 226 -5.87 -16.40 17.22
CA VAL A 226 -4.45 -16.44 16.82
C VAL A 226 -4.16 -15.24 15.94
N CYS A 227 -3.08 -14.53 16.26
CA CYS A 227 -2.49 -13.47 15.44
C CYS A 227 -0.96 -13.62 15.43
N VAL A 228 -0.33 -13.35 14.28
CA VAL A 228 1.13 -13.35 14.16
C VAL A 228 1.61 -11.91 14.03
N PHE A 229 2.52 -11.51 14.92
CA PHE A 229 3.24 -10.24 14.85
C PHE A 229 4.67 -10.52 14.41
N ASP A 230 5.05 -10.04 13.23
CA ASP A 230 6.34 -10.30 12.59
C ASP A 230 7.20 -9.03 12.43
N GLY A 231 6.82 -7.92 13.10
CA GLY A 231 7.55 -6.64 12.98
C GLY A 231 9.03 -6.75 13.39
N THR A 232 9.35 -7.52 14.44
CA THR A 232 10.74 -7.72 14.87
C THR A 232 11.59 -8.46 13.84
N ASP A 233 11.01 -9.44 13.14
CA ASP A 233 11.66 -10.16 12.04
C ASP A 233 12.00 -9.20 10.89
N ARG A 234 11.04 -8.35 10.49
CA ARG A 234 11.22 -7.33 9.45
C ARG A 234 12.35 -6.36 9.79
N VAL A 235 12.34 -5.82 11.01
CA VAL A 235 13.37 -4.88 11.47
C VAL A 235 14.74 -5.56 11.54
N GLN A 236 14.84 -6.75 12.12
CA GLN A 236 16.12 -7.46 12.22
C GLN A 236 16.73 -7.72 10.83
N HIS A 237 15.93 -8.18 9.86
CA HIS A 237 16.39 -8.43 8.50
C HIS A 237 16.95 -7.20 7.77
N MET A 238 16.50 -6.00 8.14
CA MET A 238 16.88 -4.77 7.46
C MET A 238 18.02 -4.02 8.15
N PHE A 239 18.10 -4.10 9.49
CA PHE A 239 19.04 -3.30 10.28
C PHE A 239 20.25 -4.09 10.81
N TRP A 240 20.24 -5.42 10.73
CA TRP A 240 21.35 -6.30 11.13
C TRP A 240 21.90 -7.07 9.91
N ARG A 241 22.25 -6.33 8.86
CA ARG A 241 22.86 -6.85 7.62
C ARG A 241 24.39 -6.95 7.71
#